data_AF-A0A967EVF4-F1
#
_entry.id   AF-A0A967EVF4-F1
#
_cell.length_a   1.000
_cell.length_b   1.000
_cell.length_c   1.000
_cell.angle_alpha   90.00
_cell.angle_beta   90.00
_cell.angle_gamma   90.00
#
_symmetry.space_group_name_H-M   'P 1'
#
loop_
_entity.id
_entity.type
_entity.pdbx_description
1 polymer ?
#
loop_
_entity_poly.entity_id
_entity_poly.type
_entity_poly.pdbx_seq_one_letter_code
_entity_poly.pdbx_strand_id
1 'polypeptide(L)'
;MRKGLIIGVLLAATMTTTLAGGSIAADRVDQNLQIIVEAAKDLSFPDHADNRAYLLIKQETIRSPVGVIFGYADNEAACEQIASVLSAVLDVGTFKCGPIY
;
A
#
# COMPACT_ATOMS: atom_id res chain seq x y z
N MET A 1 -57.57 -10.36 40.41
CA MET A 1 -56.23 -10.97 40.60
C MET A 1 -55.61 -11.19 39.22
N ARG A 2 -54.41 -10.65 39.01
CA ARG A 2 -53.71 -10.57 37.71
C ARG A 2 -53.11 -11.92 37.33
N LYS A 3 -53.20 -12.31 36.05
CA LYS A 3 -52.27 -13.27 35.44
C LYS A 3 -51.83 -12.70 34.08
N GLY A 4 -50.65 -12.07 34.09
CA GLY A 4 -49.94 -11.65 32.88
C GLY A 4 -49.12 -12.81 32.35
N LEU A 5 -49.22 -13.05 31.04
CA LEU A 5 -48.37 -13.99 30.31
C LEU A 5 -47.20 -13.18 29.74
N ILE A 6 -46.00 -13.34 30.31
CA ILE A 6 -44.77 -12.75 29.76
C ILE A 6 -44.23 -13.72 28.72
N ILE A 7 -44.36 -13.36 27.45
CA ILE A 7 -43.70 -14.04 26.34
C ILE A 7 -42.25 -13.54 26.32
N GLY A 8 -41.34 -14.39 26.80
CA GLY A 8 -39.91 -14.14 26.71
C GLY A 8 -39.45 -14.30 25.26
N VAL A 9 -39.10 -13.18 24.62
CA VAL A 9 -38.38 -13.19 23.36
C VAL A 9 -36.91 -13.47 23.67
N LEU A 10 -36.42 -14.66 23.33
CA LEU A 10 -34.98 -14.93 23.23
C LEU A 10 -34.45 -14.15 22.02
N LEU A 11 -33.84 -12.99 22.26
CA LEU A 11 -32.94 -12.37 21.29
C LEU A 11 -31.63 -13.16 21.33
N ALA A 12 -31.41 -14.03 20.33
CA ALA A 12 -30.09 -14.59 20.07
C ALA A 12 -29.17 -13.44 19.64
N ALA A 13 -28.24 -13.05 20.51
CA ALA A 13 -27.14 -12.18 20.13
C ALA A 13 -26.23 -12.96 19.18
N THR A 14 -26.40 -12.76 17.86
CA THR A 14 -25.45 -13.25 16.87
C THR A 14 -24.14 -12.50 17.07
N MET A 15 -23.15 -13.23 17.59
CA MET A 15 -21.77 -12.79 17.72
C MET A 15 -21.29 -12.24 16.36
N THR A 16 -21.05 -10.93 16.31
CA THR A 16 -20.32 -10.30 15.20
C THR A 16 -18.84 -10.25 15.60
N THR A 17 -18.15 -11.35 15.35
CA THR A 17 -16.68 -11.47 15.38
C THR A 17 -16.30 -11.92 13.97
N THR A 18 -15.67 -11.12 13.12
CA THR A 18 -14.32 -10.59 13.27
C THR A 18 -14.03 -9.58 12.15
N LEU A 19 -13.69 -8.33 12.50
CA LEU A 19 -12.90 -7.45 11.63
C LEU A 19 -11.55 -7.20 12.32
N ALA A 20 -10.63 -8.16 12.22
CA ALA A 20 -9.27 -8.00 12.77
C ALA A 20 -8.16 -8.48 11.81
N GLY A 21 -8.52 -8.87 10.57
CA GLY A 21 -7.54 -9.39 9.60
C GLY A 21 -6.88 -8.35 8.68
N GLY A 22 -7.43 -7.13 8.61
CA GLY A 22 -6.98 -6.12 7.64
C GLY A 22 -5.84 -5.22 8.12
N SER A 23 -5.72 -4.98 9.43
CA SER A 23 -4.70 -4.05 9.97
C SER A 23 -3.31 -4.67 9.98
N ILE A 24 -3.19 -5.94 10.35
CA ILE A 24 -1.88 -6.59 10.51
C ILE A 24 -1.16 -6.76 9.15
N ALA A 25 -1.90 -6.98 8.06
CA ALA A 25 -1.32 -7.13 6.73
C ALA A 25 -0.86 -5.78 6.14
N ALA A 26 -1.68 -4.73 6.28
CA ALA A 26 -1.32 -3.39 5.83
C ALA A 26 -0.10 -2.84 6.60
N ASP A 27 -0.10 -2.96 7.93
CA ASP A 27 1.02 -2.51 8.78
C ASP A 27 2.34 -3.20 8.40
N ARG A 28 2.30 -4.50 8.07
CA ARG A 28 3.49 -5.24 7.63
C ARG A 28 3.94 -4.85 6.22
N VAL A 29 3.01 -4.55 5.31
CA VAL A 29 3.36 -4.08 3.95
C VAL A 29 4.04 -2.72 4.03
N ASP A 30 3.50 -1.80 4.84
CA ASP A 30 4.08 -0.47 5.03
C ASP A 30 5.46 -0.57 5.70
N GLN A 31 5.63 -1.43 6.70
CA GLN A 31 6.92 -1.67 7.36
C GLN A 31 7.95 -2.30 6.41
N ASN A 32 7.55 -3.30 5.61
CA ASN A 32 8.43 -3.92 4.62
C ASN A 32 8.86 -2.91 3.54
N LEU A 33 7.94 -2.06 3.09
CA LEU A 33 8.25 -1.03 2.11
C LEU A 33 9.23 0.00 2.68
N GLN A 34 9.06 0.42 3.94
CA GLN A 34 10.03 1.29 4.61
C GLN A 34 11.43 0.68 4.65
N ILE A 35 11.55 -0.60 5.02
CA ILE A 35 12.85 -1.30 5.03
C ILE A 35 13.47 -1.33 3.63
N ILE A 36 12.66 -1.57 2.59
CA ILE A 36 13.14 -1.56 1.20
C ILE A 36 13.57 -0.15 0.76
N VAL A 37 12.84 0.90 1.14
CA VAL A 37 13.23 2.30 0.86
C VAL A 37 14.55 2.64 1.50
N GLU A 38 14.76 2.27 2.77
CA GLU A 38 16.04 2.50 3.45
C GLU A 38 17.17 1.71 2.79
N ALA A 39 16.97 0.44 2.46
CA ALA A 39 17.96 -0.35 1.73
C ALA A 39 18.26 0.23 0.33
N ALA A 40 17.27 0.84 -0.33
CA ALA A 40 17.42 1.42 -1.65
C ALA A 40 18.31 2.67 -1.67
N LYS A 41 18.43 3.39 -0.54
CA LYS A 41 19.35 4.54 -0.40
C LYS A 41 20.82 4.11 -0.43
N ASP A 42 21.10 2.88 0.01
CA ASP A 42 22.45 2.32 0.07
C ASP A 42 22.89 1.64 -1.25
N LEU A 43 22.02 1.60 -2.26
CA LEU A 43 22.35 0.99 -3.55
C LEU A 43 23.36 1.84 -4.32
N SER A 44 24.44 1.19 -4.77
CA SER A 44 25.42 1.77 -5.67
C SER A 44 25.26 1.18 -7.07
N PHE A 45 25.29 2.05 -8.08
CA PHE A 45 25.23 1.70 -9.50
C PHE A 45 26.58 1.98 -10.18
N PRO A 46 27.62 1.15 -9.96
CA PRO A 46 28.99 1.46 -10.35
C PRO A 46 29.17 1.69 -11.85
N ASP A 47 28.41 0.99 -12.69
CA ASP A 47 28.47 1.11 -14.15
C ASP A 47 27.50 2.18 -14.72
N HIS A 48 26.68 2.79 -13.85
CA HIS A 48 25.67 3.77 -14.22
C HIS A 48 25.57 4.85 -13.14
N ALA A 49 26.59 5.70 -13.03
CA ALA A 49 26.75 6.66 -11.93
C ALA A 49 25.57 7.66 -11.77
N ASP A 50 24.82 7.94 -12.83
CA ASP A 50 23.65 8.82 -12.79
C ASP A 50 22.37 8.12 -12.31
N ASN A 51 22.44 6.79 -12.19
CA ASN A 51 21.30 5.96 -11.89
C ASN A 51 21.06 5.87 -10.39
N ARG A 52 19.79 5.85 -10.00
CA ARG A 52 19.34 5.86 -8.60
C ARG A 52 18.03 5.11 -8.47
N ALA A 53 17.71 4.62 -7.28
CA ALA A 53 16.40 4.00 -7.06
C ALA A 53 15.28 5.05 -7.12
N TYR A 54 14.12 4.65 -7.65
CA TYR A 54 12.92 5.49 -7.71
C TYR A 54 11.78 4.88 -6.89
N LEU A 55 11.03 5.74 -6.22
CA LEU A 55 9.84 5.39 -5.46
C LEU A 55 8.60 5.61 -6.32
N LEU A 56 7.80 4.57 -6.47
CA LEU A 56 6.47 4.67 -7.07
C LEU A 56 5.48 5.11 -5.99
N ILE A 57 4.78 6.21 -6.24
CA ILE A 57 3.91 6.88 -5.27
C ILE A 57 2.51 6.99 -5.86
N LYS A 58 1.52 6.45 -5.15
CA LYS A 58 0.10 6.66 -5.45
C LYS A 58 -0.33 8.04 -4.95
N GLN A 59 -1.00 8.81 -5.80
CA GLN A 59 -1.33 10.23 -5.66
C GLN A 59 -2.83 10.43 -5.49
N GLU A 60 -3.37 9.97 -4.37
CA GLU A 60 -4.78 10.21 -3.99
C GLU A 60 -4.86 11.32 -2.92
N THR A 61 -5.91 11.34 -2.11
CA THR A 61 -6.06 12.21 -0.92
C THR A 61 -4.85 12.14 0.01
N ILE A 62 -4.18 10.99 0.06
CA ILE A 62 -2.94 10.77 0.81
C ILE A 62 -1.91 10.17 -0.16
N ARG A 63 -0.70 10.73 -0.14
CA ARG A 63 0.44 10.17 -0.88
C ARG A 63 0.90 8.89 -0.20
N SER A 64 0.82 7.77 -0.89
CA SER A 64 1.20 6.46 -0.37
C SER A 64 2.29 5.86 -1.25
N PRO A 65 3.50 5.62 -0.71
CA PRO A 65 4.50 4.81 -1.37
C PRO A 65 3.96 3.40 -1.63
N VAL A 66 4.17 2.86 -2.83
CA VAL A 66 3.64 1.52 -3.19
C VAL A 66 4.71 0.56 -3.73
N GLY A 67 5.90 1.05 -4.04
CA GLY A 67 6.99 0.20 -4.50
C GLY A 67 8.26 0.97 -4.82
N VAL A 68 9.38 0.25 -4.96
CA VAL A 68 10.69 0.79 -5.33
C VAL A 68 11.16 0.15 -6.63
N ILE A 69 11.69 0.96 -7.54
CA ILE A 69 12.23 0.57 -8.84
C ILE A 69 13.76 0.79 -8.83
N PHE A 70 14.52 -0.26 -9.12
CA PHE A 70 15.98 -0.22 -9.23
C PHE A 70 16.47 -1.30 -10.21
N GLY A 71 17.69 -1.13 -10.76
CA GLY A 71 18.39 -2.16 -11.53
C GLY A 71 18.37 -2.03 -13.06
N TYR A 72 17.78 -0.97 -13.63
CA TYR A 72 17.84 -0.63 -15.06
C TYR A 72 18.88 0.44 -15.33
N ALA A 73 19.43 0.56 -16.55
CA ALA A 73 20.33 1.67 -16.88
C ALA A 73 19.66 3.07 -16.77
N ASP A 74 18.32 3.12 -16.78
CA ASP A 74 17.49 4.32 -16.64
C ASP A 74 16.28 4.03 -15.73
N ASN A 75 16.50 4.03 -14.41
CA ASN A 75 15.46 3.72 -13.43
C ASN A 75 14.31 4.76 -13.42
N GLU A 76 14.58 6.00 -13.82
CA GLU A 76 13.58 7.05 -13.91
C GLU A 76 12.56 6.72 -14.99
N ALA A 77 13.03 6.47 -16.22
CA ALA A 77 12.17 6.13 -17.34
C ALA A 77 11.38 4.84 -17.08
N ALA A 78 12.01 3.85 -16.44
CA ALA A 78 11.33 2.61 -16.06
C ALA A 78 10.19 2.88 -15.05
N CYS A 79 10.44 3.71 -14.04
CA CYS A 79 9.42 4.06 -13.06
C CYS A 79 8.26 4.82 -13.72
N GLU A 80 8.56 5.83 -14.55
CA GLU A 80 7.53 6.64 -15.22
C GLU A 80 6.65 5.80 -16.16
N GLN A 81 7.23 4.82 -16.86
CA GLN A 81 6.45 3.88 -17.67
C GLN A 81 5.49 3.05 -16.83
N ILE A 82 5.93 2.54 -15.68
CA ILE A 82 5.07 1.79 -14.75
C ILE A 82 3.96 2.71 -14.22
N ALA A 83 4.30 3.92 -13.79
CA ALA A 83 3.33 4.90 -13.29
C ALA A 83 2.28 5.24 -14.36
N SER A 84 2.70 5.40 -15.62
CA SER A 84 1.80 5.65 -16.75
C SER A 84 0.87 4.47 -17.01
N VAL A 85 1.38 3.24 -17.01
CA VAL A 85 0.55 2.04 -17.24
C VAL A 85 -0.47 1.87 -16.11
N LEU A 86 -0.05 2.02 -14.85
CA LEU A 86 -0.95 1.90 -13.70
C LEU A 86 -2.01 3.00 -13.72
N SER A 87 -1.65 4.24 -14.04
CA SER A 87 -2.61 5.35 -14.10
C SER A 87 -3.60 5.23 -15.26
N ALA A 88 -3.30 4.43 -16.29
CA ALA A 88 -4.23 4.15 -17.40
C ALA A 88 -5.28 3.10 -17.05
N VAL A 89 -5.07 2.30 -16.00
CA VAL A 89 -6.05 1.31 -15.52
C VAL A 89 -7.11 2.05 -14.69
N LEU A 90 -8.37 1.94 -15.11
CA LEU A 90 -9.49 2.47 -14.34
C LEU A 90 -9.54 1.81 -12.94
N ASP A 91 -9.87 2.60 -11.91
CA ASP A 91 -10.04 2.20 -10.50
C ASP A 91 -8.79 1.97 -9.63
N VAL A 92 -7.57 1.99 -10.17
CA VAL A 92 -6.35 1.82 -9.33
C VAL A 92 -5.74 3.14 -8.84
N GLY A 93 -6.12 4.27 -9.42
CA GLY A 93 -5.71 5.61 -9.00
C GLY A 93 -4.61 6.25 -9.86
N THR A 94 -4.11 7.41 -9.42
CA THR A 94 -3.01 8.12 -10.11
C THR A 94 -1.67 7.75 -9.49
N PHE A 95 -0.64 7.54 -10.31
CA PHE A 95 0.71 7.20 -9.86
C PHE A 95 1.75 8.19 -10.41
N LYS A 96 2.81 8.42 -9.64
CA LYS A 96 3.97 9.23 -10.03
C LYS A 96 5.24 8.62 -9.47
N CYS A 97 6.37 8.99 -10.05
CA CYS A 97 7.68 8.61 -9.57
C CYS A 97 8.39 9.74 -8.85
N GLY A 98 9.27 9.37 -7.93
CA GLY A 98 10.16 10.29 -7.25
C GLY A 98 11.49 9.60 -6.94
N PRO A 99 12.62 10.30 -7.09
CA PRO A 99 13.92 9.76 -6.70
C PRO A 99 13.99 9.49 -5.19
N ILE A 100 14.72 8.45 -4.80
CA ILE A 100 15.06 8.15 -3.41
C ILE A 100 16.44 8.77 -3.11
N TYR A 101 16.52 9.53 -2.02
CA TYR A 101 17.73 10.21 -1.52
C TYR A 101 18.04 9.80 -0.08
#